data_AF-A0A8T7ACZ5-F1
#
_entry.id   AF-A0A8T7ACZ5-F1
#
_cell.length_a   1.000
_cell.length_b   1.000
_cell.length_c   1.000
_cell.angle_alpha   90.00
_cell.angle_beta   90.00
_cell.angle_gamma   90.00
#
_symmetry.space_group_name_H-M   'P 1'
#
loop_
_entity.id
_entity.type
_entity.pdbx_description
1 polymer ?
#
loop_
_entity_poly.entity_id
_entity_poly.type
_entity_poly.pdbx_seq_one_letter_code
_entity_poly.pdbx_strand_id
1 'polypeptide(L)'
;MSDSLFDSAPQSDEVYYQYYEQPLTERLRTFLRLDFLFQQADYFLHRPSKMDSRIAITTLIDLLNVLTRGDIRSDTLKELDKFSRTLQNYLTYPGIDSDELKHQLTDIAQTRLQLEALGMSLGSELREHEFLNSIKHRSAIPGGACNFD
;
A
#
# COMPACT_ATOMS: atom_id res chain seq x y z
N MET A 1 15.31 13.49 36.13
CA MET A 1 14.98 14.64 35.27
C MET A 1 14.05 14.12 34.20
N SER A 2 12.78 14.14 34.56
CA SER A 2 11.62 13.73 33.78
C SER A 2 11.19 14.92 32.94
N ASP A 3 11.64 14.99 31.69
CA ASP A 3 11.00 15.88 30.72
C ASP A 3 9.75 15.18 30.20
N SER A 4 8.62 15.71 30.65
CA SER A 4 7.27 15.34 30.33
C SER A 4 7.03 15.41 28.82
N LEU A 5 6.95 14.24 28.18
CA LEU A 5 6.45 14.04 26.81
C LEU A 5 4.95 14.40 26.65
N PHE A 6 4.36 15.08 27.64
CA PHE A 6 2.97 15.52 27.69
C PHE A 6 2.86 16.87 28.43
N ASP A 7 3.62 17.89 28.05
CA ASP A 7 3.20 19.26 28.40
C ASP A 7 3.78 20.31 27.44
N SER A 8 3.02 20.55 26.38
CA SER A 8 2.84 21.90 25.85
C SER A 8 1.57 21.86 25.00
N ALA A 9 0.46 22.27 25.62
CA ALA A 9 -0.79 22.49 24.92
C ALA A 9 -0.57 23.47 23.74
N PRO A 10 -1.13 23.22 22.55
CA PRO A 10 -1.02 24.15 21.45
C PRO A 10 -1.70 25.46 21.83
N GLN A 11 -0.93 26.54 21.90
CA GLN A 11 -1.43 27.91 21.94
C GLN A 11 -1.81 28.33 20.51
N SER A 12 -2.99 27.92 20.05
CA SER A 12 -3.70 28.51 18.92
C SER A 12 -5.15 28.02 18.94
N ASP A 13 -6.11 28.91 18.71
CA ASP A 13 -7.54 28.58 18.49
C ASP A 13 -7.78 27.82 17.16
N GLU A 14 -6.80 27.04 16.69
CA GLU A 14 -6.91 26.23 15.48
C GLU A 14 -7.57 24.89 15.81
N VAL A 15 -8.74 24.66 15.21
CA VAL A 15 -9.40 23.36 15.28
C VAL A 15 -8.59 22.35 14.46
N TYR A 16 -7.89 21.44 15.14
CA TYR A 16 -7.24 20.31 14.49
C TYR A 16 -8.26 19.21 14.19
N TYR A 17 -8.42 18.90 12.91
CA TYR A 17 -9.19 17.73 12.46
C TYR A 17 -8.28 16.51 12.35
N GLN A 18 -8.74 15.38 12.86
CA GLN A 18 -8.08 14.08 12.69
C GLN A 18 -8.98 13.14 11.90
N TYR A 19 -8.44 12.56 10.83
CA TYR A 19 -9.15 11.64 9.96
C TYR A 19 -8.85 10.20 10.35
N TYR A 20 -9.90 9.37 10.37
CA TYR A 20 -9.80 7.94 10.65
C TYR A 20 -10.51 7.16 9.57
N GLU A 21 -9.84 6.15 9.03
CA GLU A 21 -10.42 5.21 8.06
C GLU A 21 -10.66 3.85 8.70
N GLN A 22 -11.88 3.33 8.57
CA GLN A 22 -12.26 2.01 9.08
C GLN A 22 -12.68 1.11 7.92
N PRO A 23 -11.90 0.05 7.60
CA PRO A 23 -12.28 -0.86 6.51
C PRO A 23 -13.50 -1.69 6.90
N LEU A 24 -14.57 -1.58 6.10
CA LEU A 24 -15.82 -2.33 6.30
C LEU A 24 -15.82 -3.71 5.64
N THR A 25 -14.76 -4.06 4.90
CA THR A 25 -14.60 -5.38 4.26
C THR A 25 -13.15 -5.85 4.39
N GLU A 26 -12.91 -7.17 4.37
CA GLU A 26 -11.54 -7.71 4.38
C GLU A 26 -10.73 -7.24 3.17
N ARG A 27 -11.39 -7.10 2.02
CA ARG A 27 -10.78 -6.60 0.80
C ARG A 27 -10.30 -5.16 0.96
N LEU A 28 -11.14 -4.26 1.49
CA LEU A 28 -10.74 -2.88 1.77
C LEU A 28 -9.64 -2.83 2.83
N ARG A 29 -9.71 -3.66 3.87
CA ARG A 29 -8.65 -3.79 4.88
C ARG A 29 -7.31 -4.17 4.24
N THR A 30 -7.35 -5.06 3.26
CA THR A 30 -6.17 -5.50 2.54
C THR A 30 -5.60 -4.39 1.65
N PHE A 31 -6.45 -3.62 0.96
CA PHE A 31 -6.00 -2.46 0.20
C PHE A 31 -5.40 -1.36 1.07
N LEU A 32 -6.02 -1.03 2.21
CA LEU A 32 -5.44 -0.05 3.15
C LEU A 32 -4.11 -0.52 3.73
N ARG A 33 -3.95 -1.82 3.99
CA ARG A 33 -2.66 -2.39 4.39
C ARG A 33 -1.61 -2.26 3.29
N LEU A 34 -1.98 -2.57 2.04
CA LEU A 34 -1.07 -2.42 0.90
C LEU A 34 -0.66 -0.96 0.69
N ASP A 35 -1.61 -0.03 0.74
CA ASP A 35 -1.36 1.40 0.64
C ASP A 35 -0.37 1.89 1.70
N PHE A 36 -0.62 1.56 2.97
CA PHE A 36 0.31 1.85 4.07
C PHE A 36 1.71 1.28 3.81
N LEU A 37 1.80 0.01 3.40
CA LEU A 37 3.09 -0.64 3.15
C LEU A 37 3.81 -0.07 1.94
N PHE A 38 3.11 0.32 0.87
CA PHE A 38 3.72 0.98 -0.29
C PHE A 38 4.27 2.36 0.07
N GLN A 39 3.51 3.16 0.82
CA GLN A 39 3.98 4.47 1.30
C GLN A 39 5.19 4.31 2.23
N GLN A 40 5.17 3.33 3.11
CA GLN A 40 6.31 3.03 3.99
C GLN A 40 7.55 2.60 3.18
N ALA A 41 7.37 1.72 2.18
CA ALA A 41 8.46 1.27 1.33
C ALA A 41 9.07 2.45 0.56
N ASP A 42 8.25 3.29 -0.07
CA ASP A 42 8.69 4.47 -0.82
C ASP A 42 9.45 5.46 0.07
N TYR A 43 8.96 5.70 1.29
CA TYR A 43 9.58 6.61 2.25
C TYR A 43 10.97 6.16 2.69
N PHE A 44 11.17 4.86 2.98
CA PHE A 44 12.44 4.35 3.51
C PHE A 44 13.42 3.91 2.42
N LEU A 45 12.95 3.58 1.21
CA LEU A 45 13.80 3.17 0.09
C LEU A 45 14.82 4.25 -0.31
N HIS A 46 14.43 5.52 -0.22
CA HIS A 46 15.23 6.66 -0.67
C HIS A 46 16.15 7.25 0.39
N ARG A 47 16.25 6.62 1.58
CA ARG A 47 16.98 7.19 2.72
C ARG A 47 18.25 6.41 3.04
N PRO A 48 19.34 7.09 3.44
CA PRO A 48 20.67 6.49 3.44
C PRO A 48 21.03 5.73 4.72
N SER A 49 20.20 5.74 5.78
CA SER A 49 20.61 5.12 7.05
C SER A 49 20.44 3.60 7.03
N LYS A 50 21.27 2.90 7.81
CA LYS A 50 21.14 1.44 8.01
C LYS A 50 19.76 1.05 8.55
N MET A 51 19.17 1.90 9.39
CA MET A 51 17.84 1.68 9.94
C MET A 51 16.78 1.79 8.86
N ASP A 52 16.91 2.76 7.95
CA ASP A 52 16.00 2.92 6.82
C ASP A 52 16.05 1.69 5.90
N SER A 53 17.25 1.20 5.56
CA SER A 53 17.41 -0.02 4.77
C SER A 53 16.77 -1.24 5.46
N ARG A 54 16.91 -1.34 6.79
CA ARG A 54 16.27 -2.41 7.56
C ARG A 54 14.75 -2.32 7.49
N ILE A 55 14.20 -1.13 7.67
CA ILE A 55 12.75 -0.91 7.58
C ILE A 55 12.27 -1.24 6.17
N ALA A 56 12.92 -0.73 5.12
CA ALA A 56 12.56 -1.01 3.73
C ALA A 56 12.53 -2.52 3.42
N ILE A 57 13.52 -3.29 3.89
CA ILE A 57 13.54 -4.75 3.71
C ILE A 57 12.39 -5.41 4.48
N THR A 58 12.13 -5.01 5.73
CA THR A 58 11.00 -5.58 6.49
C THR A 58 9.65 -5.25 5.84
N THR A 59 9.46 -4.02 5.36
CA THR A 59 8.26 -3.60 4.63
C THR A 59 8.09 -4.40 3.34
N LEU A 60 9.18 -4.69 2.61
CA LEU A 60 9.14 -5.53 1.43
C LEU A 60 8.71 -6.97 1.75
N ILE A 61 9.21 -7.54 2.84
CA ILE A 61 8.79 -8.87 3.32
C ILE A 61 7.30 -8.87 3.70
N ASP A 62 6.83 -7.80 4.35
CA ASP A 62 5.41 -7.67 4.70
C ASP A 62 4.51 -7.49 3.48
N LEU A 63 4.94 -6.72 2.47
CA LEU A 63 4.26 -6.64 1.16
C LEU A 63 4.14 -8.03 0.54
N LEU A 64 5.21 -8.82 0.51
CA LEU A 64 5.17 -10.19 -0.01
C LEU A 64 4.21 -11.08 0.77
N ASN A 65 4.16 -10.94 2.10
CA ASN A 65 3.24 -11.70 2.93
C ASN A 65 1.77 -11.34 2.65
N VAL A 66 1.47 -10.07 2.35
CA VAL A 66 0.11 -9.65 1.97
C VAL A 66 -0.24 -10.14 0.55
N LEU A 67 0.66 -9.94 -0.41
CA LEU A 67 0.47 -10.34 -1.82
C LEU A 67 0.29 -11.86 -2.00
N THR A 68 0.80 -12.67 -1.07
CA THR A 68 0.74 -14.14 -1.15
C THR A 68 -0.46 -14.78 -0.45
N ARG A 69 -1.14 -14.04 0.45
CA ARG A 69 -2.24 -14.59 1.27
C ARG A 69 -3.61 -14.54 0.62
N GLY A 70 -3.78 -13.77 -0.45
CA GLY A 70 -5.05 -13.60 -1.14
C GLY A 70 -4.86 -13.33 -2.62
N ASP A 71 -5.95 -13.41 -3.38
CA ASP A 71 -5.96 -13.10 -4.82
C ASP A 71 -6.13 -11.59 -5.04
N ILE A 72 -5.11 -10.82 -4.62
CA ILE A 72 -5.08 -9.35 -4.73
C ILE A 72 -5.29 -8.90 -6.16
N ARG A 73 -4.75 -9.64 -7.12
CA ARG A 73 -4.90 -9.37 -8.55
C ARG A 73 -6.38 -9.40 -8.95
N SER A 74 -7.06 -10.51 -8.69
CA SER A 74 -8.49 -10.65 -8.99
C SER A 74 -9.33 -9.61 -8.27
N ASP A 75 -9.03 -9.34 -7.00
CA ASP A 75 -9.74 -8.33 -6.22
C ASP A 75 -9.54 -6.91 -6.77
N THR A 76 -8.33 -6.58 -7.22
CA THR A 76 -8.01 -5.29 -7.85
C THR A 76 -8.72 -5.16 -9.21
N LEU A 77 -8.68 -6.21 -10.04
CA LEU A 77 -9.38 -6.22 -11.33
C LEU A 77 -10.89 -6.01 -11.15
N LYS A 78 -11.52 -6.66 -10.15
CA LYS A 78 -12.94 -6.49 -9.84
C LYS A 78 -13.27 -5.06 -9.40
N GLU A 79 -12.40 -4.41 -8.61
CA GLU A 79 -12.63 -3.01 -8.22
C GLU A 79 -12.42 -2.05 -9.39
N LEU A 80 -11.43 -2.27 -10.26
CA LEU A 80 -11.26 -1.49 -11.49
C LEU A 80 -12.51 -1.58 -12.40
N ASP A 81 -13.06 -2.79 -12.58
CA ASP A 81 -14.30 -2.99 -13.34
C ASP A 81 -15.50 -2.27 -12.70
N LYS A 82 -15.60 -2.33 -11.37
CA LYS A 82 -16.65 -1.62 -10.62
C LYS A 82 -16.52 -0.10 -10.79
N PHE A 83 -15.32 0.46 -10.62
CA PHE A 83 -15.08 1.89 -10.79
C PHE A 83 -15.36 2.34 -12.22
N SER A 84 -14.91 1.58 -13.23
CA SER A 84 -15.20 1.86 -14.63
C SER A 84 -16.71 1.93 -14.90
N ARG A 85 -17.48 0.94 -14.43
CA ARG A 85 -18.96 0.94 -14.57
C ARG A 85 -19.61 2.14 -13.87
N THR A 86 -19.16 2.47 -12.66
CA THR A 86 -19.67 3.62 -11.92
C THR A 86 -19.39 4.93 -12.66
N LEU A 87 -18.16 5.12 -13.17
CA LEU A 87 -17.77 6.30 -13.93
C LEU A 87 -18.50 6.42 -15.28
N GLN A 88 -18.71 5.30 -15.99
CA GLN A 88 -19.48 5.29 -17.24
C GLN A 88 -20.91 5.82 -17.05
N ASN A 89 -21.55 5.52 -15.92
CA ASN A 89 -22.89 6.04 -15.63
C ASN A 89 -22.93 7.57 -15.54
N TYR A 90 -21.79 8.21 -15.23
CA TYR A 90 -21.69 9.66 -15.12
C TYR A 90 -21.52 10.37 -16.46
N LEU A 91 -21.19 9.67 -17.56
CA LEU A 91 -20.98 10.30 -18.88
C LEU A 91 -22.22 11.01 -19.43
N THR A 92 -23.41 10.62 -19.00
CA THR A 92 -24.68 11.20 -19.45
C THR A 92 -25.20 12.31 -18.54
N TYR A 93 -24.52 12.60 -17.43
CA TYR A 93 -24.99 13.60 -16.47
C TYR A 93 -24.62 15.02 -16.91
N PRO A 94 -25.58 15.96 -16.88
CA PRO A 94 -25.30 17.35 -17.21
C PRO A 94 -24.38 17.99 -16.17
N GLY A 95 -23.41 18.79 -16.64
CA GLY A 95 -22.46 19.50 -15.78
C GLY A 95 -21.20 18.72 -15.41
N ILE A 96 -21.04 17.49 -15.93
CA ILE A 96 -19.81 16.71 -15.78
C ILE A 96 -18.86 17.03 -16.92
N ASP A 97 -17.57 17.18 -16.58
CA ASP A 97 -16.51 17.25 -17.57
C ASP A 97 -16.34 15.88 -18.23
N SER A 98 -16.90 15.76 -19.43
CA SER A 98 -16.89 14.51 -20.19
C SER A 98 -15.51 14.13 -20.70
N ASP A 99 -14.59 15.08 -20.86
CA ASP A 99 -13.26 14.82 -21.40
C ASP A 99 -12.34 14.29 -20.31
N GLU A 100 -12.35 14.91 -19.12
CA GLU A 100 -11.66 14.39 -17.94
C GLU A 100 -12.17 12.99 -17.57
N LEU A 101 -13.49 12.78 -17.59
CA LEU A 101 -14.07 11.47 -17.28
C LEU A 101 -13.62 10.38 -18.27
N LYS A 102 -13.51 10.70 -19.57
CA LYS A 102 -12.99 9.77 -20.58
C LYS A 102 -11.50 9.49 -20.40
N HIS A 103 -10.72 10.48 -19.96
CA HIS A 103 -9.31 10.29 -19.61
C HIS A 103 -9.18 9.28 -18.48
N GLN A 104 -9.90 9.48 -17.37
CA GLN A 104 -9.90 8.56 -16.22
C GLN A 104 -10.35 7.14 -16.61
N LEU A 105 -11.37 7.00 -17.45
CA LEU A 105 -11.80 5.70 -17.97
C LEU A 105 -10.72 5.01 -18.82
N THR A 106 -9.94 5.79 -19.57
CA THR A 106 -8.81 5.29 -20.37
C THR A 106 -7.69 4.81 -19.45
N ASP A 107 -7.33 5.56 -18.41
CA ASP A 107 -6.31 5.18 -17.44
C ASP A 107 -6.68 3.90 -16.69
N ILE A 108 -7.95 3.76 -16.29
CA ILE A 108 -8.47 2.52 -15.68
C ILE A 108 -8.34 1.35 -16.65
N ALA A 109 -8.70 1.52 -17.92
CA ALA A 109 -8.60 0.46 -18.93
C ALA A 109 -7.14 0.04 -19.18
N GLN A 110 -6.22 1.00 -19.27
CA GLN A 110 -4.79 0.73 -19.43
C GLN A 110 -4.20 0.01 -18.21
N THR A 111 -4.48 0.51 -17.01
CA THR A 111 -4.02 -0.09 -15.74
C THR A 111 -4.53 -1.53 -15.61
N ARG A 112 -5.79 -1.78 -15.98
CA ARG A 112 -6.38 -3.10 -15.99
C ARG A 112 -5.64 -4.04 -16.95
N LEU A 113 -5.33 -3.61 -18.17
CA LEU A 113 -4.57 -4.40 -19.15
C LEU A 113 -3.14 -4.71 -18.67
N GLN A 114 -2.46 -3.72 -18.08
CA GLN A 114 -1.13 -3.91 -17.49
C GLN A 114 -1.19 -4.95 -16.36
N LEU A 115 -2.18 -4.83 -15.47
CA LEU A 115 -2.37 -5.80 -14.41
C LEU A 115 -2.68 -7.18 -14.97
N GLU A 116 -3.49 -7.29 -16.03
CA GLU A 116 -3.75 -8.56 -16.71
C GLU A 116 -2.47 -9.18 -17.32
N ALA A 117 -1.54 -8.37 -17.83
CA ALA A 117 -0.30 -8.85 -18.41
C ALA A 117 0.70 -9.42 -17.38
N LEU A 118 0.66 -8.98 -16.12
CA LEU A 118 1.60 -9.40 -15.06
C LEU A 118 1.52 -10.90 -14.66
N GLY A 119 0.59 -11.67 -15.23
CA GLY A 119 0.39 -13.09 -14.90
C GLY A 119 -0.05 -13.38 -13.45
N MET A 120 -0.21 -14.66 -13.13
CA MET A 120 -0.75 -15.11 -11.83
C MET A 120 0.22 -14.95 -10.64
N SER A 121 1.48 -14.56 -10.88
CA SER A 121 2.56 -14.69 -9.91
C SER A 121 3.11 -13.34 -9.46
N LEU A 122 2.25 -12.50 -8.87
CA LEU A 122 2.71 -11.24 -8.27
C LEU A 122 3.79 -11.53 -7.21
N GLY A 123 4.95 -10.88 -7.35
CA GLY A 123 6.07 -11.04 -6.44
C GLY A 123 6.75 -12.42 -6.45
N SER A 124 6.65 -13.21 -7.53
CA SER A 124 7.45 -14.45 -7.66
C SER A 124 8.95 -14.20 -7.53
N GLU A 125 9.46 -13.21 -8.26
CA GLU A 125 10.90 -12.91 -8.28
C GLU A 125 11.42 -12.62 -6.87
N LEU A 126 10.65 -11.84 -6.11
CA LEU A 126 10.98 -11.49 -4.73
C LEU A 126 10.82 -12.68 -3.76
N ARG A 127 9.87 -13.59 -4.01
CA ARG A 127 9.71 -14.83 -3.22
C ARG A 127 10.86 -15.80 -3.44
N GLU A 128 11.40 -15.86 -4.64
CA GLU A 128 12.51 -16.75 -4.99
C GLU A 128 13.87 -16.16 -4.62
N HIS A 129 13.90 -14.89 -4.21
CA HIS A 129 15.13 -14.18 -3.87
C HIS A 129 15.78 -14.71 -2.58
N GLU A 130 16.94 -15.34 -2.70
CA GLU A 130 17.66 -16.00 -1.60
C GLU A 130 17.92 -15.07 -0.41
N PHE A 131 18.40 -13.86 -0.66
CA PHE A 131 18.66 -12.86 0.39
C PHE A 131 17.40 -12.44 1.16
N LEU A 132 16.25 -12.30 0.50
CA LEU A 132 15.01 -11.94 1.19
C LEU A 132 14.51 -13.12 2.03
N ASN A 133 14.66 -14.34 1.52
CA ASN A 133 14.29 -15.55 2.26
C ASN A 133 15.17 -15.75 3.49
N SER A 134 16.49 -15.52 3.41
CA SER A 134 17.38 -15.65 4.56
C SER A 134 17.01 -14.67 5.69
N ILE A 135 16.69 -13.42 5.34
CA ILE A 135 16.23 -12.42 6.32
C ILE A 135 14.85 -12.79 6.87
N LYS A 136 13.91 -13.20 6.01
CA LYS A 136 12.55 -13.59 6.41
C LYS A 136 12.56 -14.70 7.46
N HIS A 137 13.43 -15.71 7.31
CA HIS A 137 13.56 -16.79 8.29
C HIS A 137 14.02 -16.29 9.67
N ARG A 138 14.94 -15.32 9.72
CA ARG A 138 15.45 -14.74 10.98
C ARG A 138 14.46 -13.77 11.61
N SER A 139 13.75 -12.99 10.80
CA SER A 139 12.72 -12.04 11.25
C SER A 139 11.51 -12.71 11.91
N ALA A 140 11.30 -14.01 11.71
CA ALA A 140 10.27 -14.77 12.43
C ALA A 140 10.59 -14.90 13.94
N ILE A 141 11.86 -14.72 14.33
CA ILE A 141 12.29 -14.75 15.72
C ILE A 141 12.23 -13.31 16.27
N PRO A 142 11.50 -13.05 17.38
CA PRO A 142 11.53 -11.75 18.02
C PRO A 142 12.97 -11.33 18.35
N GLY A 143 13.43 -10.22 17.76
CA GLY A 143 14.81 -9.74 17.93
C GLY A 143 15.88 -10.44 17.08
N GLY A 144 15.53 -11.43 16.23
CA GLY A 144 16.50 -12.22 15.47
C GLY A 144 17.12 -11.54 14.24
N ALA A 145 16.76 -10.29 13.96
CA ALA A 145 17.32 -9.48 12.87
C ALA A 145 18.37 -8.47 13.39
N CYS A 146 19.08 -8.82 14.47
CA CYS A 146 20.16 -7.99 15.02
C CYS A 146 21.47 -8.21 14.27
N ASN A 147 22.43 -7.28 14.41
CA ASN A 147 23.68 -7.30 13.62
C ASN A 147 24.62 -8.48 13.92
N PHE A 148 24.41 -9.20 15.03
CA PHE A 148 25.23 -10.34 15.43
C PHE A 148 24.61 -11.69 15.03
N ASP A 149 23.40 -11.65 14.50
CA ASP A 149 22.64 -12.80 14.03
C ASP A 149 22.86 -12.98 12.52
#